data_AF-A0A0D2X344-F1
#
_entry.id   AF-A0A0D2X344-F1
#
_cell.length_a   1.000
_cell.length_b   1.000
_cell.length_c   1.000
_cell.angle_alpha   90.00
_cell.angle_beta   90.00
_cell.angle_gamma   90.00
#
_symmetry.space_group_name_H-M   'P 1'
#
loop_
_entity.id
_entity.type
_entity.pdbx_description
1 polymer ?
#
loop_
_entity_poly.entity_id
_entity_poly.type
_entity_poly.pdbx_seq_one_letter_code
_entity_poly.pdbx_strand_id
1 'polypeptide(L)'
;MQGINLAQLEARGMFRFIGGLDVPSTDAQSQPSSGDFHLDLSNPAPLKELHQRIQDTLKAMEASRRAANPAGEDATQTPVCIILDSVDTLFHATGGAITPAALLGFIHSCRSFPLVAPAPCLVVSVHADALFGGAKALFATLKHQAQVTLTVSGLPSGYSKDVHGQLYISRASGLDERPAPQSKLHYKIQDHTVTFFAPGLSRAVI
;
A
#
# COMPACT_ATOMS: atom_id res chain seq x y z
N MET A 1 -18.80 -1.19 -9.69
CA MET A 1 -18.26 -1.01 -8.33
C MET A 1 -18.54 0.42 -7.92
N GLN A 2 -19.07 0.64 -6.71
CA GLN A 2 -19.30 1.98 -6.17
C GLN A 2 -17.97 2.53 -5.65
N GLY A 3 -17.65 3.80 -5.93
CA GLY A 3 -16.44 4.44 -5.44
C GLY A 3 -16.46 4.59 -3.91
N ILE A 4 -15.30 4.47 -3.26
CA ILE A 4 -15.13 4.64 -1.82
C ILE A 4 -14.43 5.99 -1.57
N ASN A 5 -14.93 6.78 -0.62
CA ASN A 5 -14.31 8.03 -0.22
C ASN A 5 -13.23 7.79 0.85
N LEU A 6 -11.95 7.89 0.46
CA LEU A 6 -10.82 7.65 1.35
C LEU A 6 -10.71 8.68 2.48
N ALA A 7 -11.01 9.96 2.22
CA ALA A 7 -10.97 11.01 3.24
C ALA A 7 -11.98 10.74 4.37
N GLN A 8 -13.16 10.22 4.02
CA GLN A 8 -14.16 9.81 5.01
C GLN A 8 -13.71 8.58 5.81
N LEU A 9 -13.02 7.61 5.18
CA LEU A 9 -12.46 6.45 5.88
C LEU A 9 -11.33 6.85 6.83
N GLU A 10 -10.49 7.79 6.40
CA GLU A 10 -9.41 8.36 7.21
C GLU A 10 -9.94 9.09 8.44
N ALA A 11 -10.93 9.97 8.26
CA ALA A 11 -11.60 10.67 9.36
C ALA A 11 -12.27 9.72 10.37
N ARG A 12 -12.66 8.52 9.94
CA ARG A 12 -13.23 7.46 10.78
C ARG A 12 -12.16 6.55 11.41
N GLY A 13 -10.88 6.79 11.16
CA GLY A 13 -9.78 5.96 11.66
C GLY A 13 -9.77 4.55 11.07
N MET A 14 -10.29 4.35 9.86
CA MET A 14 -10.31 3.04 9.18
C MET A 14 -9.22 2.90 8.10
N PHE A 15 -8.62 4.01 7.69
CA PHE A 15 -7.64 4.05 6.61
C PHE A 15 -6.52 5.03 6.96
N ARG A 16 -5.27 4.67 6.67
CA ARG A 16 -4.15 5.60 6.68
C ARG A 16 -3.20 5.31 5.54
N PHE A 17 -2.85 6.36 4.80
CA PHE A 17 -1.79 6.33 3.80
C PHE A 17 -0.48 6.83 4.41
N ILE A 18 0.60 6.09 4.17
CA ILE A 18 1.95 6.39 4.65
C ILE A 18 2.85 6.39 3.41
N GLY A 19 3.21 7.58 2.94
CA GLY A 19 4.12 7.79 1.81
C GLY A 19 5.21 8.80 2.13
N GLY A 20 6.02 9.13 1.12
CA GLY A 20 7.15 10.07 1.29
C GLY A 20 8.27 9.52 2.17
N LEU A 21 8.48 8.20 2.14
CA LEU A 21 9.45 7.50 2.98
C LEU A 21 10.92 7.86 2.65
N ASP A 22 11.15 8.46 1.49
CA ASP A 22 12.44 8.83 0.92
C ASP A 22 12.71 10.33 0.87
N VAL A 23 11.72 11.17 1.22
CA VAL A 23 11.87 12.62 1.20
C VAL A 23 12.73 13.03 2.39
N PRO A 24 13.84 13.79 2.23
CA PRO A 24 14.61 14.37 3.33
C PRO A 24 13.93 15.63 3.90
N SER A 25 14.23 15.96 5.16
CA SER A 25 13.51 16.95 6.00
C SER A 25 13.63 18.41 5.55
N THR A 26 14.27 18.66 4.41
CA THR A 26 14.71 19.99 3.99
C THR A 26 13.70 20.77 3.16
N ASP A 27 12.65 20.14 2.64
CA ASP A 27 11.63 20.84 1.82
C ASP A 27 10.31 21.05 2.58
N ALA A 28 10.34 21.95 3.57
CA ALA A 28 9.19 22.38 4.35
C ALA A 28 8.18 23.28 3.59
N GLN A 29 8.11 23.20 2.26
CA GLN A 29 7.34 24.17 1.44
C GLN A 29 6.44 23.60 0.35
N SER A 30 6.27 22.29 0.26
CA SER A 30 5.18 21.67 -0.52
C SER A 30 3.97 21.39 0.38
N GLN A 31 2.80 21.80 -0.09
CA GLN A 31 1.49 21.72 0.56
C GLN A 31 1.23 20.41 1.35
N PRO A 32 0.52 20.47 2.48
CA PRO A 32 0.26 19.30 3.31
C PRO A 32 -0.82 18.42 2.68
N SER A 33 -0.44 17.55 1.75
CA SER A 33 -1.26 16.40 1.38
C SER A 33 -0.89 15.22 2.29
N SER A 34 -1.48 15.19 3.49
CA SER A 34 -1.65 14.01 4.36
C SER A 34 -0.41 13.18 4.81
N GLY A 35 0.82 13.56 4.46
CA GLY A 35 2.03 12.74 4.69
C GLY A 35 2.97 13.25 5.77
N ASP A 36 2.64 13.05 7.05
CA ASP A 36 3.52 13.40 8.20
C ASP A 36 4.62 12.35 8.50
N PHE A 37 4.84 11.39 7.60
CA PHE A 37 5.78 10.27 7.82
C PHE A 37 7.15 10.53 7.20
N HIS A 38 7.73 11.67 7.57
CA HIS A 38 9.11 11.98 7.24
C HIS A 38 10.06 11.10 8.07
N LEU A 39 10.93 10.34 7.40
CA LEU A 39 11.92 9.49 8.04
C LEU A 39 13.29 10.17 8.08
N ASP A 40 13.82 10.32 9.28
CA ASP A 40 15.21 10.73 9.42
C ASP A 40 16.12 9.54 9.08
N LEU A 41 16.62 9.52 7.84
CA LEU A 41 17.55 8.49 7.39
C LEU A 41 18.94 8.61 8.05
N SER A 42 19.23 9.70 8.76
CA SER A 42 20.44 9.82 9.60
C SER A 42 20.31 9.10 10.95
N ASN A 43 19.08 8.72 11.35
CA ASN A 43 18.83 7.88 12.51
C ASN A 43 19.51 6.51 12.32
N PRO A 44 20.22 5.95 13.32
CA PRO A 44 20.80 4.61 13.24
C PRO A 44 19.77 3.47 13.10
N ALA A 45 18.48 3.72 13.38
CA ALA A 45 17.41 2.71 13.31
C ALA A 45 16.11 3.27 12.70
N PRO A 46 16.11 3.71 11.43
CA PRO A 46 14.98 4.41 10.82
C PRO A 46 13.74 3.51 10.68
N LEU A 47 13.93 2.22 10.39
CA LEU A 47 12.82 1.24 10.35
C LEU A 47 12.15 1.02 11.70
N LYS A 48 12.91 1.14 12.80
CA LYS A 48 12.36 1.01 14.16
C LYS A 48 11.52 2.23 14.51
N GLU A 49 11.99 3.41 14.12
CA GLU A 49 11.21 4.65 14.25
C GLU A 49 9.91 4.58 13.44
N LEU A 50 9.99 4.16 12.18
CA LEU A 50 8.82 3.98 11.32
C LEU A 50 7.81 3.02 11.96
N HIS A 51 8.29 1.88 12.46
CA HIS A 51 7.46 0.89 13.13
C HIS A 51 6.75 1.48 14.35
N GLN A 52 7.45 2.26 15.18
CA GLN A 52 6.87 2.92 16.35
C GLN A 52 5.80 3.95 15.93
N ARG A 53 6.07 4.77 14.92
CA ARG A 53 5.10 5.74 14.39
C ARG A 53 3.83 5.06 13.85
N ILE A 54 3.99 3.92 13.17
CA ILE A 54 2.84 3.12 12.70
C ILE A 54 2.05 2.58 13.90
N GLN A 55 2.71 2.10 14.96
CA GLN A 55 2.03 1.66 16.18
C GLN A 55 1.22 2.78 16.82
N ASP A 56 1.81 3.96 16.95
CA ASP A 56 1.14 5.10 17.60
C ASP A 56 -0.03 5.61 16.74
N THR A 57 0.11 5.57 15.42
CA THR A 57 -0.97 5.85 14.48
C THR A 57 -2.12 4.85 14.61
N LEU A 58 -1.81 3.55 14.70
CA LEU A 58 -2.81 2.51 14.92
C LEU A 58 -3.57 2.72 16.23
N LYS A 59 -2.88 3.09 17.31
CA LYS A 59 -3.52 3.43 18.60
C LYS A 59 -4.46 4.63 18.46
N ALA A 60 -4.04 5.68 17.76
CA ALA A 60 -4.86 6.87 17.53
C ALA A 60 -6.09 6.58 16.67
N MET A 61 -5.94 5.72 15.64
CA MET A 61 -7.05 5.25 14.80
C MET A 61 -8.05 4.44 15.61
N GLU A 62 -7.59 3.54 16.48
CA GLU A 62 -8.48 2.77 17.36
C GLU A 62 -9.23 3.67 18.36
N ALA A 63 -8.55 4.65 18.96
CA ALA A 63 -9.20 5.63 19.84
C ALA A 63 -10.29 6.42 19.10
N SER A 64 -10.01 6.86 17.87
CA SER A 64 -10.99 7.56 17.02
C SER A 64 -12.20 6.68 16.68
N ARG A 65 -11.97 5.40 16.37
CA ARG A 65 -13.04 4.42 16.11
C ARG A 65 -13.93 4.20 17.34
N ARG A 66 -13.33 4.11 18.53
CA ARG A 66 -14.07 3.94 19.80
C ARG A 66 -14.90 5.18 20.14
N ALA A 67 -14.38 6.37 19.87
CA ALA A 67 -15.14 7.62 20.04
C ALA A 67 -16.32 7.73 19.06
N ALA A 68 -16.14 7.27 17.81
CA ALA A 68 -17.17 7.29 16.78
C ALA A 68 -18.27 6.23 16.97
N ASN A 69 -18.00 5.14 17.70
CA ASN A 69 -18.98 4.10 18.01
C ASN A 69 -18.87 3.62 19.47
N PRO A 70 -19.45 4.35 20.44
CA PRO A 70 -19.39 4.01 21.86
C PRO A 70 -20.24 2.80 22.25
N ALA A 71 -21.17 2.35 21.39
CA ALA A 71 -22.10 1.24 21.66
C ALA A 71 -21.53 -0.15 21.31
N GLY A 72 -20.35 -0.24 20.68
CA GLY A 72 -19.55 -1.48 20.61
C GLY A 72 -20.05 -2.61 19.70
N GLU A 73 -21.23 -2.51 19.10
CA GLU A 73 -21.86 -3.68 18.45
C GLU A 73 -21.35 -4.01 17.03
N ASP A 74 -20.78 -3.05 16.28
CA ASP A 74 -20.33 -3.28 14.87
C ASP A 74 -18.91 -2.79 14.54
N ALA A 75 -18.37 -1.80 15.25
CA ALA A 75 -17.09 -1.18 14.87
C ALA A 75 -15.89 -2.12 15.05
N THR A 76 -15.97 -3.11 15.95
CA THR A 76 -14.85 -3.99 16.30
C THR A 76 -14.54 -5.06 15.26
N GLN A 77 -15.35 -5.22 14.21
CA GLN A 77 -15.16 -6.27 13.19
C GLN A 77 -14.51 -5.78 11.89
N THR A 78 -14.43 -4.47 11.65
CA THR A 78 -13.82 -3.93 10.43
C THR A 78 -12.31 -3.72 10.63
N PRO A 79 -11.45 -4.40 9.84
CA PRO A 79 -10.01 -4.21 9.94
C PRO A 79 -9.61 -2.82 9.46
N VAL A 80 -8.66 -2.22 10.18
CA VAL A 80 -8.02 -0.97 9.76
C VAL A 80 -7.10 -1.25 8.57
N CYS A 81 -7.07 -0.37 7.57
CA CYS A 81 -6.18 -0.48 6.43
C CYS A 81 -5.02 0.53 6.54
N ILE A 82 -3.79 0.04 6.41
CA ILE A 82 -2.58 0.86 6.29
C ILE A 82 -1.97 0.62 4.92
N ILE A 83 -1.70 1.69 4.19
CA ILE A 83 -0.92 1.65 2.96
C ILE A 83 0.48 2.19 3.24
N LEU A 84 1.50 1.36 3.03
CA LEU A 84 2.90 1.78 2.98
C LEU A 84 3.26 1.96 1.50
N ASP A 85 3.50 3.20 1.10
CA ASP A 85 3.81 3.52 -0.28
C ASP A 85 5.31 3.48 -0.56
N SER A 86 5.66 2.97 -1.74
CA SER A 86 7.00 3.06 -2.31
C SER A 86 8.13 2.58 -1.38
N VAL A 87 7.95 1.47 -0.66
CA VAL A 87 8.91 1.03 0.38
C VAL A 87 10.29 0.65 -0.17
N ASP A 88 10.37 0.34 -1.46
CA ASP A 88 11.62 0.10 -2.18
C ASP A 88 12.51 1.34 -2.25
N THR A 89 11.95 2.54 -2.14
CA THR A 89 12.71 3.80 -2.12
C THR A 89 13.65 3.88 -0.91
N LEU A 90 13.30 3.28 0.24
CA LEU A 90 14.14 3.24 1.44
C LEU A 90 15.47 2.51 1.20
N PHE A 91 15.46 1.47 0.37
CA PHE A 91 16.68 0.76 -0.02
C PHE A 91 17.60 1.67 -0.84
N HIS A 92 17.03 2.44 -1.77
CA HIS A 92 17.77 3.32 -2.67
C HIS A 92 18.26 4.60 -1.98
N ALA A 93 17.38 5.25 -1.21
CA ALA A 93 17.67 6.50 -0.50
C ALA A 93 18.77 6.35 0.55
N THR A 94 18.95 5.17 1.12
CA THR A 94 19.99 4.88 2.10
C THR A 94 21.27 4.31 1.51
N GLY A 95 21.40 4.25 0.17
CA GLY A 95 22.57 3.69 -0.50
C GLY A 95 22.83 2.23 -0.13
N GLY A 96 21.78 1.47 0.23
CA GLY A 96 21.87 0.07 0.65
C GLY A 96 22.11 -0.15 2.15
N ALA A 97 22.14 0.90 2.99
CA ALA A 97 22.25 0.72 4.44
C ALA A 97 21.04 -0.04 5.02
N ILE A 98 19.83 0.23 4.50
CA ILE A 98 18.67 -0.63 4.75
C ILE A 98 18.74 -1.80 3.78
N THR A 99 18.94 -3.01 4.30
CA THR A 99 18.98 -4.23 3.46
C THR A 99 17.58 -4.73 3.12
N PRO A 100 17.40 -5.48 2.01
CA PRO A 100 16.14 -6.16 1.70
C PRO A 100 15.60 -7.01 2.85
N ALA A 101 16.50 -7.71 3.57
CA ALA A 101 16.13 -8.54 4.70
C ALA A 101 15.59 -7.71 5.88
N ALA A 102 16.21 -6.56 6.18
CA ALA A 102 15.74 -5.66 7.22
C ALA A 102 14.35 -5.09 6.88
N LEU A 103 14.12 -4.72 5.61
CA LEU A 103 12.84 -4.22 5.15
C LEU A 103 11.73 -5.30 5.22
N LEU A 104 12.05 -6.54 4.82
CA LEU A 104 11.13 -7.67 4.97
C LEU A 104 10.80 -7.96 6.43
N GLY A 105 11.79 -7.90 7.32
CA GLY A 105 11.60 -8.06 8.76
C GLY A 105 10.69 -6.98 9.34
N PHE A 106 10.84 -5.73 8.90
CA PHE A 106 9.96 -4.62 9.25
C PHE A 106 8.52 -4.84 8.74
N ILE A 107 8.34 -5.20 7.47
CA ILE A 107 7.00 -5.46 6.92
C ILE A 107 6.33 -6.63 7.66
N HIS A 108 7.10 -7.67 7.99
CA HIS A 108 6.61 -8.79 8.78
C HIS A 108 6.17 -8.35 10.18
N SER A 109 6.97 -7.54 10.88
CA SER A 109 6.61 -7.05 12.22
C SER A 109 5.35 -6.16 12.19
N CYS A 110 5.12 -5.42 11.10
CA CYS A 110 3.90 -4.65 10.91
C CYS A 110 2.63 -5.50 10.74
N ARG A 111 2.74 -6.78 10.36
CA ARG A 111 1.58 -7.67 10.24
C ARG A 111 1.07 -8.17 11.58
N SER A 112 1.94 -8.21 12.59
CA SER A 112 1.65 -8.78 13.90
C SER A 112 1.44 -7.70 14.96
N PHE A 113 0.84 -6.56 14.61
CA PHE A 113 0.53 -5.54 15.61
C PHE A 113 -0.55 -6.06 16.58
N PRO A 114 -0.20 -6.26 17.86
CA PRO A 114 -1.11 -6.90 18.82
C PRO A 114 -2.24 -5.97 19.28
N LEU A 115 -2.19 -4.69 18.89
CA LEU A 115 -3.04 -3.63 19.43
C LEU A 115 -4.38 -3.49 18.70
N VAL A 116 -4.55 -4.07 17.50
CA VAL A 116 -5.78 -3.90 16.71
C VAL A 116 -6.36 -5.27 16.39
N ALA A 117 -7.53 -5.56 16.98
CA ALA A 117 -8.37 -6.69 16.60
C ALA A 117 -9.60 -6.19 15.82
N PRO A 118 -9.91 -6.76 14.64
CA PRO A 118 -9.10 -7.73 13.88
C PRO A 118 -7.80 -7.12 13.36
N ALA A 119 -6.84 -7.99 13.01
CA ALA A 119 -5.53 -7.59 12.50
C ALA A 119 -5.65 -6.59 11.33
N PRO A 120 -4.77 -5.58 11.25
CA PRO A 120 -4.84 -4.58 10.20
C PRO A 120 -4.59 -5.19 8.82
N CYS A 121 -5.30 -4.68 7.82
CA CYS A 121 -4.97 -4.89 6.43
C CYS A 121 -3.74 -4.03 6.08
N LEU A 122 -2.62 -4.69 5.79
CA LEU A 122 -1.39 -4.02 5.36
C LEU A 122 -1.26 -4.12 3.84
N VAL A 123 -1.25 -2.97 3.17
CA VAL A 123 -0.96 -2.84 1.74
C VAL A 123 0.43 -2.24 1.61
N VAL A 124 1.27 -2.85 0.79
CA VAL A 124 2.62 -2.37 0.53
C VAL A 124 2.78 -2.15 -0.97
N SER A 125 3.19 -0.95 -1.36
CA SER A 125 3.51 -0.60 -2.74
C SER A 125 5.02 -0.70 -2.97
N VAL A 126 5.40 -1.28 -4.11
CA VAL A 126 6.79 -1.39 -4.58
C VAL A 126 6.84 -1.13 -6.08
N HIS A 127 7.87 -0.43 -6.54
CA HIS A 127 8.05 -0.20 -7.97
C HIS A 127 8.73 -1.38 -8.67
N ALA A 128 8.18 -1.79 -9.82
CA ALA A 128 8.66 -2.95 -10.59
C ALA A 128 9.85 -2.61 -11.53
N ASP A 129 10.11 -1.33 -11.79
CA ASP A 129 11.30 -0.87 -12.51
C ASP A 129 12.54 -0.83 -11.62
N ALA A 130 12.36 -0.78 -10.30
CA ALA A 130 13.42 -0.84 -9.29
C ALA A 130 14.00 -2.26 -9.08
N LEU A 131 13.71 -3.23 -9.96
CA LEU A 131 14.09 -4.65 -9.82
C LEU A 131 15.57 -4.93 -10.19
N PHE A 132 16.51 -4.18 -9.61
CA PHE A 132 17.95 -4.44 -9.73
C PHE A 132 18.54 -4.98 -8.43
N GLY A 133 19.50 -5.91 -8.54
CA GLY A 133 20.22 -6.46 -7.39
C GLY A 133 19.30 -7.06 -6.31
N GLY A 134 19.48 -6.61 -5.06
CA GLY A 134 18.75 -7.10 -3.88
C GLY A 134 17.24 -6.81 -3.88
N ALA A 135 16.77 -5.82 -4.66
CA ALA A 135 15.36 -5.49 -4.78
C ALA A 135 14.55 -6.62 -5.45
N LYS A 136 15.18 -7.44 -6.29
CA LYS A 136 14.53 -8.62 -6.89
C LYS A 136 14.13 -9.66 -5.83
N ALA A 137 15.00 -9.90 -4.85
CA ALA A 137 14.73 -10.84 -3.77
C ALA A 137 13.66 -10.31 -2.81
N LEU A 138 13.67 -9.00 -2.55
CA LEU A 138 12.59 -8.31 -1.82
C LEU A 138 11.24 -8.54 -2.50
N PHE A 139 11.14 -8.22 -3.78
CA PHE A 139 9.90 -8.34 -4.55
C PHE A 139 9.37 -9.77 -4.59
N ALA A 140 10.25 -10.75 -4.85
CA ALA A 140 9.87 -12.16 -4.87
C ALA A 140 9.31 -12.63 -3.51
N THR A 141 9.97 -12.24 -2.42
CA THR A 141 9.52 -12.58 -1.06
C THR A 141 8.19 -11.90 -0.72
N LEU A 142 8.03 -10.61 -1.03
CA LEU A 142 6.77 -9.89 -0.81
C LEU A 142 5.62 -10.52 -1.57
N LYS A 143 5.83 -10.86 -2.85
CA LYS A 143 4.82 -11.55 -3.67
C LYS A 143 4.43 -12.90 -3.08
N HIS A 144 5.39 -13.67 -2.56
CA HIS A 144 5.13 -14.95 -1.91
C HIS A 144 4.37 -14.79 -0.58
N GLN A 145 4.63 -13.72 0.19
CA GLN A 145 3.99 -13.46 1.47
C GLN A 145 2.62 -12.77 1.36
N ALA A 146 2.32 -12.17 0.21
CA ALA A 146 1.09 -11.44 -0.04
C ALA A 146 -0.10 -12.37 -0.28
N GLN A 147 -1.22 -12.11 0.40
CA GLN A 147 -2.48 -12.82 0.15
C GLN A 147 -3.12 -12.40 -1.18
N VAL A 148 -2.91 -11.14 -1.57
CA VAL A 148 -3.37 -10.57 -2.82
C VAL A 148 -2.23 -9.70 -3.38
N THR A 149 -1.93 -9.88 -4.66
CA THR A 149 -1.02 -9.00 -5.41
C THR A 149 -1.83 -8.24 -6.44
N LEU A 150 -1.63 -6.92 -6.45
CA LEU A 150 -2.19 -5.99 -7.43
C LEU A 150 -1.03 -5.48 -8.29
N THR A 151 -0.99 -5.85 -9.57
CA THR A 151 0.04 -5.37 -10.50
C THR A 151 -0.56 -4.37 -11.46
N VAL A 152 -0.15 -3.12 -11.34
CA VAL A 152 -0.52 -2.03 -12.24
C VAL A 152 0.55 -1.91 -13.32
N SER A 153 0.12 -1.80 -14.59
CA SER A 153 1.03 -1.59 -15.71
C SER A 153 0.36 -0.78 -16.81
N GLY A 154 1.18 -0.10 -17.63
CA GLY A 154 0.72 0.48 -18.88
C GLY A 154 0.25 -0.59 -19.87
N LEU A 155 -0.41 -0.14 -20.94
CA LEU A 155 -0.79 -1.06 -22.02
C LEU A 155 0.46 -1.50 -22.82
N PRO A 156 0.58 -2.79 -23.16
CA PRO A 156 1.67 -3.28 -24.01
C PRO A 156 1.67 -2.63 -25.41
N SER A 157 0.51 -2.17 -25.87
CA SER A 157 0.32 -1.47 -27.15
C SER A 157 0.75 0.00 -27.12
N GLY A 158 1.14 0.54 -25.95
CA GLY A 158 1.40 1.96 -25.77
C GLY A 158 0.14 2.76 -25.39
N TYR A 159 0.24 4.08 -25.53
CA TYR A 159 -0.78 5.02 -25.04
C TYR A 159 -2.14 4.87 -25.74
N SER A 160 -3.22 5.00 -24.98
CA SER A 160 -4.58 5.12 -25.49
C SER A 160 -5.36 6.16 -24.68
N LYS A 161 -6.19 6.94 -25.38
CA LYS A 161 -7.06 7.96 -24.77
C LYS A 161 -8.18 7.36 -23.90
N ASP A 162 -8.57 6.13 -24.20
CA ASP A 162 -9.72 5.48 -23.55
C ASP A 162 -9.32 4.40 -22.55
N VAL A 163 -8.06 3.96 -22.60
CA VAL A 163 -7.53 2.95 -21.71
C VAL A 163 -6.12 3.37 -21.30
N HIS A 164 -5.94 3.76 -20.05
CA HIS A 164 -4.64 4.28 -19.57
C HIS A 164 -3.70 3.17 -19.11
N GLY A 165 -4.25 1.98 -18.80
CA GLY A 165 -3.45 0.83 -18.43
C GLY A 165 -4.29 -0.38 -18.05
N GLN A 166 -3.62 -1.33 -17.42
CA GLN A 166 -4.20 -2.59 -16.98
C GLN A 166 -3.79 -2.93 -15.53
N LEU A 167 -4.72 -3.52 -14.81
CA LEU A 167 -4.56 -4.03 -13.45
C LEU A 167 -4.71 -5.55 -13.48
N TYR A 168 -3.70 -6.25 -12.96
CA TYR A 168 -3.77 -7.68 -12.70
C TYR A 168 -3.99 -7.93 -11.21
N ILE A 169 -4.92 -8.81 -10.90
CA ILE A 169 -5.25 -9.20 -9.53
C ILE A 169 -4.98 -10.70 -9.42
N SER A 170 -3.96 -11.07 -8.65
CA SER A 170 -3.69 -12.48 -8.31
C SER A 170 -3.84 -12.66 -6.81
N ARG A 171 -4.49 -13.75 -6.40
CA ARG A 171 -4.54 -14.16 -4.99
C ARG A 171 -3.48 -15.22 -4.75
N ALA A 172 -3.00 -15.39 -3.53
CA ALA A 172 -2.22 -16.58 -3.22
C ALA A 172 -3.13 -17.81 -3.44
N SER A 173 -2.74 -18.76 -4.29
CA SER A 173 -3.22 -20.13 -4.10
C SER A 173 -2.53 -20.63 -2.82
N GLY A 174 -3.18 -21.49 -2.04
CA GLY A 174 -2.55 -22.06 -0.85
C GLY A 174 -1.35 -22.96 -1.20
N LEU A 175 -1.21 -24.09 -0.51
CA LEU A 175 -0.24 -25.13 -0.87
C LEU A 175 -0.55 -25.82 -2.22
N ASP A 176 -1.63 -25.43 -2.91
CA ASP A 176 -1.97 -25.95 -4.22
C ASP A 176 -1.10 -25.32 -5.31
N GLU A 177 -0.35 -26.17 -6.02
CA GLU A 177 0.51 -25.84 -7.18
C GLU A 177 -0.27 -25.31 -8.40
N ARG A 178 -1.58 -25.08 -8.30
CA ARG A 178 -2.38 -24.54 -9.39
C ARG A 178 -2.08 -23.05 -9.54
N PRO A 179 -1.93 -22.53 -10.79
CA PRO A 179 -1.82 -21.11 -11.02
C PRO A 179 -3.01 -20.40 -10.38
N ALA A 180 -2.75 -19.49 -9.46
CA ALA A 180 -3.83 -18.77 -8.82
C ALA A 180 -4.66 -18.01 -9.85
N PRO A 181 -6.00 -17.94 -9.70
CA PRO A 181 -6.85 -17.24 -10.65
C PRO A 181 -6.42 -15.77 -10.74
N GLN A 182 -6.03 -15.35 -11.94
CA GLN A 182 -5.60 -13.99 -12.25
C GLN A 182 -6.73 -13.27 -12.98
N SER A 183 -7.26 -12.22 -12.37
CA SER A 183 -8.21 -11.33 -13.03
C SER A 183 -7.46 -10.19 -13.71
N LYS A 184 -7.83 -9.87 -14.94
CA LYS A 184 -7.30 -8.72 -15.69
C LYS A 184 -8.40 -7.68 -15.85
N LEU A 185 -8.11 -6.43 -15.49
CA LEU A 185 -8.97 -5.28 -15.70
C LEU A 185 -8.20 -4.21 -16.48
N HIS A 186 -8.90 -3.43 -17.28
CA HIS A 186 -8.41 -2.17 -17.83
C HIS A 186 -8.87 -1.03 -16.93
N TYR A 187 -8.08 0.04 -16.87
CA TYR A 187 -8.46 1.23 -16.12
C TYR A 187 -8.35 2.52 -16.96
N LYS A 188 -9.22 3.48 -16.63
CA LYS A 188 -9.16 4.85 -17.13
C LYS A 188 -9.15 5.81 -15.94
N ILE A 189 -8.11 6.63 -15.88
CA ILE A 189 -7.96 7.70 -14.88
C ILE A 189 -8.75 8.92 -15.40
N GLN A 190 -9.55 9.50 -14.53
CA GLN A 190 -10.28 10.75 -14.74
C GLN A 190 -9.87 11.74 -13.64
N ASP A 191 -10.30 12.99 -13.74
CA ASP A 191 -9.83 14.07 -12.84
C ASP A 191 -10.00 13.75 -11.34
N HIS A 192 -11.06 13.03 -10.98
CA HIS A 192 -11.41 12.73 -9.58
C HIS A 192 -11.71 11.25 -9.30
N THR A 193 -11.53 10.38 -10.29
CA THR A 193 -11.88 8.96 -10.13
C THR A 193 -11.10 8.07 -11.08
N VAL A 194 -11.16 6.77 -10.83
CA VAL A 194 -10.61 5.74 -11.70
C VAL A 194 -11.73 4.76 -12.01
N THR A 195 -11.97 4.50 -13.30
CA THR A 195 -12.94 3.48 -13.74
C THR A 195 -12.20 2.22 -14.15
N PHE A 196 -12.75 1.06 -13.75
CA PHE A 196 -12.23 -0.26 -14.10
C PHE A 196 -13.25 -1.02 -14.94
N PHE A 197 -12.79 -1.72 -15.98
CA PHE A 197 -13.65 -2.48 -16.89
C PHE A 197 -12.92 -3.71 -17.42
N ALA A 198 -13.69 -4.72 -17.85
CA ALA A 198 -13.10 -5.90 -18.47
C ALA A 198 -12.43 -5.53 -19.80
N PRO A 199 -11.34 -6.22 -20.19
CA PRO A 199 -10.74 -6.05 -21.51
C PRO A 199 -11.80 -6.23 -22.62
N GLY A 200 -11.80 -5.34 -23.61
CA GLY A 200 -12.75 -5.36 -24.73
C GLY A 200 -14.04 -4.55 -24.53
N LEU A 201 -14.30 -4.02 -23.33
CA LEU A 201 -15.47 -3.18 -23.05
C LEU A 201 -15.20 -1.67 -23.13
N SER A 202 -14.09 -1.23 -23.74
CA SER A 202 -13.85 0.20 -23.94
C SER A 202 -14.75 0.75 -25.06
N ARG A 203 -15.20 1.99 -24.91
CA ARG A 203 -16.15 2.67 -25.83
C ARG A 203 -15.63 2.81 -27.27
N ALA A 204 -14.36 2.52 -27.52
CA ALA A 204 -13.78 2.48 -28.87
C ALA A 204 -14.04 1.16 -29.61
N VAL A 205 -14.62 0.15 -28.94
CA VAL A 205 -14.86 -1.20 -29.48
C VAL A 205 -16.37 -1.50 -29.61
N ILE A 206 -17.26 -0.55 -29.27
CA ILE A 206 -18.72 -0.67 -29.38
C ILE A 206 -19.28 0.49 -30.21
#